data_AF-A0A943GGT9-F1
#
_entry.id   AF-A0A943GGT9-F1
#
_cell.length_a   1.000
_cell.length_b   1.000
_cell.length_c   1.000
_cell.angle_alpha   90.00
_cell.angle_beta   90.00
_cell.angle_gamma   90.00
#
_symmetry.space_group_name_H-M   'P 1'
#
loop_
_entity.id
_entity.type
_entity.pdbx_description
1 polymer ?
#
loop_
_entity_poly.entity_id
_entity_poly.type
_entity_poly.pdbx_seq_one_letter_code
_entity_poly.pdbx_strand_id
1 'polypeptide(L)'
;MTTKHNKKKSAFTLIELIVVIAIIAILAAALTPSFTGYIKESRKVAVINQAKNVVTAYESVNAKTTSNISKDQSVSSFISSYGGDLITAKDLKNIDISNITVDDCFKAIDSDKYTFKLSDDNMLVSSPTELPTSTSSAE
;
A
#
# COMPACT_ATOMS: atom_id res chain seq x y z
N MET A 1 60.01 -28.04 -28.94
CA MET A 1 60.26 -27.09 -27.81
C MET A 1 58.93 -26.40 -27.50
N THR A 2 58.20 -26.83 -26.48
CA THR A 2 56.84 -26.35 -26.17
C THR A 2 56.89 -25.38 -25.00
N THR A 3 56.59 -24.10 -25.25
CA THR A 3 56.61 -23.03 -24.24
C THR A 3 55.32 -23.06 -23.41
N LYS A 4 55.41 -23.57 -22.18
CA LYS A 4 54.30 -23.60 -21.20
C LYS A 4 54.02 -22.18 -20.70
N HIS A 5 52.92 -21.57 -21.15
CA HIS A 5 52.42 -20.30 -20.64
C HIS A 5 51.81 -20.50 -19.23
N ASN A 6 52.49 -20.01 -18.19
CA ASN A 6 51.92 -19.92 -16.85
C ASN A 6 50.89 -18.78 -16.82
N LYS A 7 49.59 -19.12 -16.79
CA LYS A 7 48.52 -18.14 -16.56
C LYS A 7 48.72 -17.53 -15.17
N LYS A 8 49.06 -16.24 -15.11
CA LYS A 8 49.12 -15.48 -13.85
C LYS A 8 47.73 -15.56 -13.19
N LYS A 9 47.63 -16.19 -12.03
CA LYS A 9 46.41 -16.12 -11.22
C LYS A 9 46.40 -14.76 -10.53
N SER A 10 45.42 -13.92 -10.88
CA SER A 10 45.11 -12.72 -10.10
C SER A 10 44.67 -13.19 -8.71
N ALA A 11 45.49 -12.94 -7.69
CA ALA A 11 45.10 -13.16 -6.31
C ALA A 11 44.46 -11.86 -5.82
N PHE A 12 43.15 -11.90 -5.56
CA PHE A 12 42.45 -10.80 -4.92
C PHE A 12 43.01 -10.62 -3.52
N THR A 13 43.34 -9.40 -3.16
CA THR A 13 43.95 -9.15 -1.84
C THR A 13 42.85 -9.16 -0.77
N LEU A 14 43.15 -9.70 0.42
CA LEU A 14 42.21 -9.66 1.53
C LEU A 14 41.82 -8.21 1.88
N ILE A 15 42.74 -7.26 1.67
CA ILE A 15 42.49 -5.85 1.90
C ILE A 15 41.40 -5.28 0.97
N GLU A 16 41.41 -5.64 -0.31
CA GLU A 16 40.36 -5.22 -1.25
C GLU A 16 38.99 -5.74 -0.82
N LEU A 17 38.92 -6.96 -0.28
CA LEU A 17 37.66 -7.54 0.17
C LEU A 17 37.11 -6.84 1.43
N ILE A 18 37.96 -6.55 2.41
CA ILE A 18 37.49 -5.91 3.66
C ILE A 18 37.03 -4.47 3.44
N VAL A 19 37.65 -3.74 2.51
CA VAL A 19 37.24 -2.38 2.16
C VAL A 19 35.84 -2.39 1.52
N VAL A 20 35.55 -3.37 0.67
CA VAL A 20 34.24 -3.49 0.01
C VAL A 20 33.13 -3.79 1.01
N ILE A 21 33.32 -4.75 1.92
CA ILE A 21 32.31 -5.05 2.95
C ILE A 21 32.10 -3.87 3.91
N ALA A 22 33.16 -3.11 4.20
CA ALA A 22 33.07 -1.91 5.04
C ALA A 22 32.22 -0.81 4.37
N ILE A 23 32.41 -0.57 3.07
CA ILE A 23 31.60 0.39 2.31
C ILE A 23 30.14 -0.09 2.21
N ILE A 24 29.89 -1.37 1.93
CA ILE A 24 28.54 -1.94 1.89
C ILE A 24 27.83 -1.79 3.24
N ALA A 25 28.53 -2.01 4.35
CA ALA A 25 27.97 -1.87 5.70
C ALA A 25 27.52 -0.43 5.99
N ILE A 26 28.34 0.56 5.63
CA ILE A 26 28.00 1.99 5.80
C ILE A 26 26.78 2.36 4.94
N LEU A 27 26.77 1.96 3.66
CA LEU A 27 25.65 2.24 2.75
C LEU A 27 24.36 1.55 3.23
N ALA A 28 24.43 0.30 3.66
CA ALA A 28 23.27 -0.44 4.16
C ALA A 28 22.66 0.21 5.41
N ALA A 29 23.51 0.66 6.34
CA ALA A 29 23.07 1.35 7.55
C ALA A 29 22.36 2.68 7.23
N ALA A 30 22.89 3.46 6.28
CA ALA A 30 22.28 4.73 5.87
C ALA A 30 20.97 4.58 5.09
N LEU A 31 20.79 3.47 4.36
CA LEU A 31 19.65 3.24 3.48
C LEU A 31 18.40 2.69 4.18
N THR A 32 18.58 1.93 5.26
CA THR A 32 17.48 1.22 5.97
C THR A 32 16.29 2.10 6.40
N PRO A 33 16.46 3.30 7.02
CA PRO A 33 15.32 4.11 7.47
C PRO A 33 14.51 4.69 6.31
N SER A 34 15.18 5.14 5.24
CA SER A 34 14.53 5.78 4.07
C SER A 34 13.66 4.81 3.27
N PHE A 35 14.05 3.54 3.17
CA PHE A 35 13.25 2.52 2.48
C PHE A 35 11.93 2.21 3.20
N THR A 36 11.93 2.21 4.54
CA THR A 36 10.74 1.88 5.34
C THR A 36 9.62 2.91 5.18
N GLY A 37 9.96 4.20 5.12
CA GLY A 37 8.98 5.28 4.89
C GLY A 37 8.33 5.22 3.51
N TYR A 38 9.13 5.04 2.46
CA TYR A 38 8.63 4.95 1.08
C TYR A 38 7.69 3.76 0.87
N ILE A 39 8.00 2.62 1.49
CA ILE A 39 7.13 1.44 1.46
C ILE A 39 5.76 1.78 2.07
N LYS A 40 5.70 2.44 3.24
CA LYS A 40 4.43 2.82 3.87
C LYS A 40 3.59 3.72 2.98
N GLU A 41 4.20 4.71 2.32
CA GLU A 41 3.49 5.59 1.39
C GLU A 41 2.97 4.85 0.16
N SER A 42 3.79 3.98 -0.44
CA SER A 42 3.34 3.13 -1.56
C SER A 42 2.13 2.24 -1.18
N ARG A 43 2.06 1.79 0.07
CA ARG A 43 0.94 0.99 0.58
C ARG A 43 -0.32 1.82 0.78
N LYS A 44 -0.20 3.06 1.27
CA LYS A 44 -1.35 3.99 1.35
C LYS A 44 -1.92 4.24 -0.05
N VAL A 45 -1.06 4.48 -1.04
CA VAL A 45 -1.50 4.64 -2.44
C VAL A 45 -2.18 3.38 -2.96
N ALA A 46 -1.67 2.19 -2.64
CA ALA A 46 -2.31 0.93 -3.02
C ALA A 46 -3.72 0.79 -2.40
N VAL A 47 -3.89 1.15 -1.13
CA VAL A 47 -5.19 1.18 -0.46
C VAL A 47 -6.15 2.17 -1.12
N ILE A 48 -5.69 3.39 -1.41
CA ILE A 48 -6.49 4.41 -2.10
C ILE A 48 -6.95 3.89 -3.47
N ASN A 49 -6.07 3.25 -4.23
CA ASN A 49 -6.44 2.69 -5.54
C ASN A 49 -7.46 1.55 -5.41
N GLN A 50 -7.33 0.69 -4.40
CA GLN A 50 -8.32 -0.35 -4.12
C GLN A 50 -9.67 0.24 -3.70
N ALA A 51 -9.68 1.27 -2.85
CA ALA A 51 -10.88 1.98 -2.45
C ALA A 51 -11.55 2.67 -3.65
N LYS A 52 -10.78 3.26 -4.57
CA LYS A 52 -11.30 3.79 -5.84
C LYS A 52 -11.98 2.72 -6.67
N ASN A 53 -11.39 1.53 -6.77
CA ASN A 53 -12.02 0.42 -7.51
C ASN A 53 -13.37 0.03 -6.88
N VAL A 54 -13.46 -0.02 -5.54
CA VAL A 54 -14.73 -0.26 -4.82
C VAL A 54 -15.76 0.83 -5.15
N VAL A 55 -15.35 2.09 -5.05
CA VAL A 55 -16.23 3.25 -5.34
C VAL A 55 -16.71 3.22 -6.79
N THR A 56 -15.83 2.99 -7.76
CA THR A 56 -16.19 2.88 -9.18
C THR A 56 -17.13 1.72 -9.44
N ALA A 57 -16.89 0.55 -8.83
CA ALA A 57 -17.81 -0.58 -8.93
C ALA A 57 -19.17 -0.24 -8.33
N TYR A 58 -19.20 0.38 -7.15
CA TYR A 58 -20.42 0.83 -6.49
C TYR A 58 -21.21 1.82 -7.35
N GLU A 59 -20.55 2.84 -7.91
CA GLU A 59 -21.20 3.82 -8.79
C GLU A 59 -21.74 3.17 -10.06
N SER A 60 -21.01 2.22 -10.64
CA SER A 60 -21.45 1.46 -11.81
C SER A 60 -22.72 0.65 -11.53
N VAL A 61 -22.79 -0.01 -10.38
CA VAL A 61 -23.96 -0.79 -9.97
C VAL A 61 -25.13 0.14 -9.66
N ASN A 62 -24.90 1.19 -8.87
CA ASN A 62 -25.93 2.15 -8.48
C ASN A 62 -26.51 2.92 -9.69
N ALA A 63 -25.73 3.11 -10.75
CA ALA A 63 -26.22 3.68 -12.01
C ALA A 63 -27.10 2.70 -12.83
N LYS A 64 -26.94 1.40 -12.64
CA LYS A 64 -27.71 0.35 -13.33
C LYS A 64 -28.95 -0.08 -12.57
N THR A 65 -28.96 0.07 -11.25
CA THR A 65 -30.09 -0.33 -10.39
C THR A 65 -31.07 0.83 -10.19
N THR A 66 -32.36 0.52 -10.12
CA THR A 66 -33.41 1.51 -9.82
C THR A 66 -33.54 1.82 -8.31
N SER A 67 -32.84 1.07 -7.47
CA SER A 67 -32.80 1.23 -6.02
C SER A 67 -31.47 1.83 -5.59
N ASN A 68 -31.52 2.71 -4.58
CA ASN A 68 -30.31 3.25 -3.97
C ASN A 68 -29.65 2.17 -3.11
N ILE A 69 -28.40 1.84 -3.45
CA ILE A 69 -27.63 0.86 -2.69
C ILE A 69 -27.05 1.58 -1.47
N SER A 70 -27.16 1.01 -0.26
CA SER A 70 -26.59 1.65 0.93
C SER A 70 -25.06 1.66 0.87
N LYS A 71 -24.44 2.77 1.29
CA LYS A 71 -22.98 2.89 1.45
C LYS A 71 -22.49 2.28 2.77
N ASP A 72 -23.37 2.07 3.73
CA ASP A 72 -23.03 1.59 5.07
C ASP A 72 -22.80 0.07 5.13
N GLN A 73 -23.06 -0.65 4.03
CA GLN A 73 -22.78 -2.08 3.95
C GLN A 73 -21.27 -2.33 3.89
N SER A 74 -20.83 -3.46 4.44
CA SER A 74 -19.45 -3.90 4.31
C SER A 74 -19.09 -4.13 2.84
N VAL A 75 -17.82 -3.90 2.49
CA VAL A 75 -17.31 -4.13 1.14
C VAL A 75 -17.47 -5.60 0.72
N SER A 76 -17.36 -6.53 1.67
CA SER A 76 -17.64 -7.96 1.44
C SER A 76 -19.10 -8.24 1.06
N SER A 77 -20.07 -7.58 1.71
CA SER A 77 -21.49 -7.71 1.38
C SER A 77 -21.80 -7.13 0.01
N PHE A 78 -21.19 -5.97 -0.29
CA PHE A 78 -21.28 -5.34 -1.60
C PHE A 78 -20.73 -6.25 -2.71
N ILE A 79 -19.52 -6.81 -2.54
CA ILE A 79 -18.90 -7.72 -3.52
C ILE A 79 -19.74 -8.98 -3.71
N SER A 80 -20.28 -9.55 -2.63
CA SER A 80 -21.08 -10.78 -2.72
C SER A 80 -22.40 -10.54 -3.45
N SER A 81 -22.97 -9.35 -3.32
CA SER A 81 -24.26 -9.00 -3.92
C SER A 81 -24.12 -8.46 -5.35
N TYR A 82 -23.03 -7.75 -5.65
CA TYR A 82 -22.87 -6.94 -6.87
C TYR A 82 -21.48 -7.03 -7.53
N GLY A 83 -20.51 -7.70 -6.90
CA GLY A 83 -19.10 -7.67 -7.28
C GLY A 83 -18.79 -8.35 -8.60
N GLY A 84 -19.29 -9.56 -8.83
CA GLY A 84 -19.20 -10.28 -10.12
C GLY A 84 -17.87 -10.05 -10.88
N ASP A 85 -17.98 -9.58 -12.13
CA ASP A 85 -16.84 -9.21 -12.98
C ASP A 85 -16.28 -7.80 -12.71
N LEU A 86 -16.95 -7.00 -11.87
CA LEU A 86 -16.60 -5.60 -11.61
C LEU A 86 -15.51 -5.48 -10.54
N ILE A 87 -15.59 -6.32 -9.51
CA ILE A 87 -14.68 -6.28 -8.37
C ILE A 87 -14.74 -7.59 -7.58
N THR A 88 -13.58 -8.13 -7.24
CA THR A 88 -13.49 -9.36 -6.45
C THR A 88 -12.70 -9.13 -5.15
N ALA A 89 -12.91 -10.00 -4.16
CA ALA A 89 -12.12 -9.99 -2.93
C ALA A 89 -10.61 -10.15 -3.19
N LYS A 90 -10.20 -10.75 -4.32
CA LYS A 90 -8.79 -10.89 -4.69
C LYS A 90 -8.15 -9.55 -5.07
N ASP A 91 -8.93 -8.58 -5.54
CA ASP A 91 -8.45 -7.26 -5.95
C ASP A 91 -8.21 -6.35 -4.74
N LEU A 92 -8.73 -6.72 -3.57
CA LEU A 92 -8.77 -5.90 -2.35
C LEU A 92 -7.93 -6.48 -1.22
N LYS A 93 -6.68 -6.85 -1.51
CA LYS A 93 -5.79 -7.49 -0.52
C LYS A 93 -5.33 -6.55 0.60
N ASN A 94 -5.50 -5.24 0.46
CA ASN A 94 -5.02 -4.24 1.41
C ASN A 94 -6.16 -3.56 2.18
N ILE A 95 -7.40 -4.02 2.00
CA ILE A 95 -8.59 -3.53 2.69
C ILE A 95 -9.23 -4.70 3.41
N ASP A 96 -9.54 -4.53 4.70
CA ASP A 96 -10.36 -5.50 5.43
C ASP A 96 -11.83 -5.37 5.00
N ILE A 97 -12.18 -6.13 3.96
CA ILE A 97 -13.51 -6.11 3.35
C ILE A 97 -14.65 -6.50 4.31
N SER A 98 -14.34 -7.11 5.46
CA SER A 98 -15.37 -7.53 6.43
C SER A 98 -15.81 -6.38 7.32
N ASN A 99 -14.86 -5.54 7.73
CA ASN A 99 -15.07 -4.47 8.69
C ASN A 99 -15.18 -3.08 8.05
N ILE A 100 -14.68 -2.92 6.82
CA ILE A 100 -14.73 -1.66 6.08
C ILE A 100 -15.99 -1.59 5.24
N THR A 101 -16.65 -0.43 5.29
CA THR A 101 -17.85 -0.14 4.51
C THR A 101 -17.52 0.49 3.17
N VAL A 102 -18.50 0.55 2.26
CA VAL A 102 -18.35 1.30 1.02
C VAL A 102 -18.16 2.79 1.31
N ASP A 103 -18.84 3.34 2.32
CA ASP A 103 -18.65 4.73 2.78
C ASP A 103 -17.22 5.01 3.25
N ASP A 104 -16.60 4.06 3.96
CA ASP A 104 -15.21 4.16 4.37
C ASP A 104 -14.26 4.23 3.16
N CYS A 105 -14.59 3.54 2.07
CA CYS A 105 -13.85 3.64 0.82
C CYS A 105 -14.00 5.03 0.17
N PHE A 106 -15.16 5.67 0.27
CA PHE A 106 -15.35 7.08 -0.12
C PHE A 106 -14.54 8.03 0.76
N LYS A 107 -14.47 7.79 2.07
CA LYS A 107 -13.65 8.60 2.98
C LYS A 107 -12.16 8.41 2.73
N ALA A 108 -11.72 7.18 2.42
CA ALA A 108 -10.32 6.88 2.18
C ALA A 108 -9.74 7.56 0.93
N ILE A 109 -10.58 7.87 -0.06
CA ILE A 109 -10.19 8.60 -1.28
C ILE A 109 -10.21 10.12 -1.08
N ASP A 110 -11.00 10.64 -0.14
CA ASP A 110 -11.08 12.06 0.20
C ASP A 110 -9.96 12.43 1.19
N SER A 111 -8.75 12.57 0.64
CA SER A 111 -7.55 12.90 1.41
C SER A 111 -7.54 14.33 1.97
N ASP A 112 -8.44 15.20 1.49
CA ASP A 112 -8.55 16.59 1.96
C ASP A 112 -9.30 16.66 3.30
N LYS A 113 -10.22 15.71 3.55
CA LYS A 113 -11.04 15.68 4.76
C LYS A 113 -10.73 14.54 5.71
N TYR A 114 -10.15 13.45 5.24
CA TYR A 114 -9.95 12.25 6.05
C TYR A 114 -8.51 11.77 6.01
N THR A 115 -8.10 11.16 7.11
CA THR A 115 -6.86 10.40 7.22
C THR A 115 -7.16 8.99 7.68
N PHE A 116 -6.45 8.02 7.12
CA PHE A 116 -6.53 6.64 7.56
C PHE A 116 -5.16 6.16 8.01
N LYS A 117 -5.14 5.33 9.05
CA LYS A 117 -3.95 4.63 9.49
C LYS A 117 -3.99 3.22 8.94
N LEU A 118 -2.84 2.73 8.52
CA LEU A 118 -2.67 1.32 8.19
C LEU A 118 -2.34 0.57 9.48
N SER A 119 -2.87 -0.64 9.60
CA SER A 119 -2.45 -1.60 10.63
C SER A 119 -0.96 -1.96 10.46
N ASP A 120 -0.40 -2.67 11.43
CA ASP A 120 0.98 -3.18 11.38
C ASP A 120 1.21 -4.09 10.15
N ASP A 121 0.17 -4.77 9.69
CA ASP A 121 0.15 -5.58 8.46
C ASP A 121 -0.08 -4.76 7.18
N ASN A 122 0.01 -3.43 7.25
CA ASN A 122 -0.17 -2.50 6.13
C ASN A 122 -1.55 -2.59 5.46
N MET A 123 -2.58 -2.98 6.21
CA MET A 123 -3.97 -3.04 5.75
C MET A 123 -4.82 -1.89 6.32
N LEU A 124 -5.81 -1.44 5.56
CA LEU A 124 -6.87 -0.56 6.07
C LEU A 124 -7.90 -1.44 6.80
N VAL A 125 -7.95 -1.30 8.12
CA VAL A 125 -8.73 -2.16 9.03
C VAL A 125 -9.77 -1.39 9.84
N SER A 126 -9.75 -0.06 9.78
CA SER A 126 -10.68 0.82 10.47
C SER A 126 -11.17 1.93 9.55
N SER A 127 -12.37 2.43 9.81
CA SER A 127 -12.93 3.60 9.15
C SER A 127 -11.95 4.79 9.17
N PRO A 128 -11.78 5.52 8.06
CA PRO A 128 -10.98 6.74 8.03
C PRO A 128 -11.50 7.78 9.03
N THR A 129 -10.58 8.49 9.67
CA THR A 129 -10.85 9.52 10.68
C THR A 129 -10.85 10.89 10.03
N GLU A 130 -11.79 11.76 10.41
CA GLU A 130 -11.80 13.15 9.97
C GLU A 130 -10.51 13.86 10.38
N LEU A 131 -9.96 14.64 9.47
CA LEU A 131 -8.81 15.48 9.73
C LEU A 131 -9.23 16.55 10.75
N PRO A 132 -8.42 16.84 11.79
CA PRO A 132 -8.73 17.92 12.71
C PRO A 132 -8.88 19.21 11.93
N THR A 133 -10.09 19.77 11.92
CA THR A 133 -10.31 21.11 11.39
C THR A 133 -9.47 22.08 12.21
N SER A 134 -8.80 23.03 11.56
CA SER A 134 -8.04 24.09 12.22
C SER A 134 -8.96 25.12 12.91
N THR A 135 -10.02 24.66 13.57
CA THR A 135 -10.93 25.45 14.40
C THR A 135 -11.15 24.74 15.73
N SER A 136 -10.04 24.52 16.44
CA SER A 136 -10.02 24.50 17.91
C SER A 136 -9.05 25.58 18.36
N SER A 137 -9.37 26.82 18.02
CA SER A 137 -8.83 28.01 18.69
C SER A 137 -10.01 28.74 19.30
N ALA A 138 -10.13 28.57 20.63
CA ALA A 138 -10.77 29.45 21.60
C ALA A 138 -12.10 30.14 21.21
N GLU A 139 -13.21 29.64 21.74
CA GLU A 139 -14.03 30.37 22.74
C GLU A 139 -14.89 29.39 23.54
#